data_AF-A0A3C1QZP9-F1
#
_entry.id   AF-A0A3C1QZP9-F1
#
_cell.length_a   1.000
_cell.length_b   1.000
_cell.length_c   1.000
_cell.angle_alpha   90.00
_cell.angle_beta   90.00
_cell.angle_gamma   90.00
#
_symmetry.space_group_name_H-M   'P 1'
#
loop_
_entity.id
_entity.type
_entity.pdbx_description
1 polymer ?
#
loop_
_entity_poly.entity_id
_entity_poly.type
_entity_poly.pdbx_seq_one_letter_code
_entity_poly.pdbx_strand_id
1 'polypeptide(L)'
;MLLNDPWVRERAAAAARRWLTEAPRDAEGEVDRAALIDRMSIACYARVATERERQLALDFLEQADAELGTDEAARIEGLTELVLAWWTAIDFRYLE
;
A
#
# COMPACT_ATOMS: atom_id res chain seq x y z
N MET A 1 12.18 -15.08 8.10
CA MET A 1 11.89 -13.78 7.49
C MET A 1 10.56 -13.33 8.07
N LEU A 2 10.54 -12.28 8.91
CA LEU A 2 9.36 -11.82 9.66
C LEU A 2 8.14 -11.48 8.76
N LEU A 3 8.37 -11.27 7.46
CA LEU A 3 7.37 -10.82 6.49
C LEU A 3 6.38 -11.88 6.02
N ASN A 4 6.76 -13.16 6.11
CA ASN A 4 5.84 -14.28 5.87
C ASN A 4 5.19 -14.77 7.17
N ASP A 5 5.45 -14.09 8.29
CA ASP A 5 4.74 -14.40 9.52
C ASP A 5 3.26 -14.11 9.31
N PRO A 6 2.36 -15.09 9.53
CA PRO A 6 0.92 -14.90 9.35
C PRO A 6 0.40 -13.67 10.09
N TRP A 7 0.96 -13.37 11.27
CA TRP A 7 0.56 -12.21 12.05
C TRP A 7 0.89 -10.88 11.35
N VAL A 8 2.05 -10.77 10.71
CA VAL A 8 2.44 -9.55 9.98
C VAL A 8 1.54 -9.35 8.77
N ARG A 9 1.21 -10.43 8.05
CA ARG A 9 0.27 -10.37 6.92
C ARG A 9 -1.14 -9.95 7.35
N GLU A 10 -1.65 -10.50 8.46
CA GLU A 10 -2.96 -10.09 9.01
C GLU A 10 -2.98 -8.60 9.38
N ARG A 11 -1.89 -8.08 9.96
CA ARG A 11 -1.75 -6.66 10.29
C ARG A 11 -1.70 -5.79 9.03
N ALA A 12 -0.98 -6.22 8.00
CA ALA A 12 -0.95 -5.53 6.71
C ALA A 12 -2.33 -5.48 6.05
N ALA A 13 -3.06 -6.61 6.05
CA ALA A 13 -4.42 -6.67 5.52
C ALA A 13 -5.40 -5.78 6.28
N ALA A 14 -5.28 -5.70 7.61
CA ALA A 14 -6.09 -4.79 8.42
C ALA A 14 -5.78 -3.31 8.09
N ALA A 15 -4.50 -2.97 7.90
CA ALA A 15 -4.10 -1.63 7.49
C ALA A 15 -4.62 -1.28 6.08
N ALA A 16 -4.48 -2.20 5.12
CA ALA A 16 -4.98 -2.06 3.75
C ALA A 16 -6.49 -1.78 3.72
N ARG A 17 -7.28 -2.57 4.44
CA ARG A 17 -8.74 -2.37 4.56
C ARG A 17 -9.06 -0.97 5.10
N ARG A 18 -8.46 -0.59 6.22
CA ARG A 18 -8.69 0.73 6.84
C ARG A 18 -8.33 1.85 5.86
N TRP A 19 -7.17 1.77 5.22
CA TRP A 19 -6.71 2.81 4.31
C TRP A 19 -7.55 2.89 3.05
N LEU A 20 -8.07 1.78 2.52
CA LEU A 20 -8.98 1.79 1.38
C LEU A 20 -10.34 2.44 1.73
N THR A 21 -10.85 2.18 2.94
CA THR A 21 -12.08 2.80 3.46
C THR A 21 -11.92 4.30 3.66
N GLU A 22 -10.79 4.72 4.23
CA GLU A 22 -10.48 6.13 4.51
C GLU A 22 -9.85 6.87 3.32
N ALA A 23 -9.67 6.18 2.19
CA ALA A 23 -8.90 6.70 1.08
C ALA A 23 -9.52 8.00 0.54
N PRO A 24 -8.67 8.99 0.19
CA PRO A 24 -9.12 10.17 -0.53
C PRO A 24 -9.86 9.76 -1.81
N ARG A 25 -10.90 10.53 -2.17
CA ARG A 25 -11.65 10.33 -3.40
C ARG A 25 -11.43 11.50 -4.35
N ASP A 26 -11.39 11.22 -5.64
CA ASP A 26 -11.35 12.25 -6.69
C ASP A 26 -12.74 12.89 -6.91
N ALA A 27 -12.85 13.75 -7.93
CA ALA A 27 -14.11 14.46 -8.23
C ALA A 27 -15.21 13.51 -8.71
N GLU A 28 -14.82 12.36 -9.24
CA GLU A 28 -15.66 11.28 -9.74
C GLU A 28 -16.08 10.31 -8.62
N GLY A 29 -15.49 10.44 -7.43
CA GLY A 29 -15.78 9.60 -6.26
C GLY A 29 -14.96 8.31 -6.22
N GLU A 30 -13.97 8.15 -7.11
CA GLU A 30 -13.06 7.01 -7.15
C GLU A 30 -11.87 7.22 -6.21
N VAL A 31 -11.16 6.14 -5.88
CA VAL A 31 -9.97 6.20 -5.02
C VAL A 31 -8.88 7.05 -5.69
N ASP A 32 -8.50 8.16 -5.08
CA ASP A 32 -7.26 8.86 -5.45
C ASP A 32 -6.06 8.07 -4.92
N ARG A 33 -5.49 7.25 -5.81
CA ARG A 33 -4.36 6.36 -5.49
C ARG A 33 -3.09 7.12 -5.13
N ALA A 34 -2.84 8.27 -5.76
CA ALA A 34 -1.65 9.06 -5.47
C ALA A 34 -1.73 9.61 -4.03
N ALA A 35 -2.88 10.17 -3.66
CA ALA A 35 -3.09 10.68 -2.31
C ALA A 35 -3.14 9.55 -1.26
N LEU A 36 -3.65 8.37 -1.61
CA LEU A 36 -3.59 7.18 -0.77
C LEU A 36 -2.13 6.75 -0.50
N ILE A 37 -1.31 6.66 -1.53
CA ILE A 37 0.12 6.33 -1.42
C ILE A 37 0.84 7.36 -0.54
N ASP A 38 0.59 8.65 -0.72
CA ASP A 38 1.20 9.68 0.12
C ASP A 38 0.81 9.52 1.61
N ARG A 39 -0.44 9.20 1.91
CA ARG A 39 -0.90 8.93 3.29
C ARG A 39 -0.23 7.70 3.88
N MET A 40 -0.12 6.62 3.11
CA MET A 40 0.64 5.46 3.53
C MET A 40 2.07 5.88 3.85
N SER A 41 2.67 6.78 3.04
CA SER A 41 4.11 7.08 3.12
C SER A 41 4.40 7.85 4.38
N ILE A 42 3.49 8.75 4.74
CA ILE A 42 3.51 9.47 6.00
C ILE A 42 3.37 8.49 7.17
N ALA A 43 2.45 7.52 7.09
CA ALA A 43 2.26 6.55 8.17
C ALA A 43 3.46 5.61 8.37
N CYS A 44 4.16 5.24 7.29
CA CYS A 44 5.29 4.32 7.32
C CYS A 44 6.63 5.02 7.56
N TYR A 45 6.86 6.19 6.96
CA TYR A 45 8.16 6.86 6.90
C TYR A 45 8.16 8.29 7.45
N ALA A 46 7.04 8.78 7.98
CA ALA A 46 6.88 10.15 8.48
C ALA A 46 7.21 11.24 7.45
N ARG A 47 7.01 10.95 6.15
CA ARG A 47 7.20 11.89 5.05
C ARG A 47 6.28 11.57 3.88
N VAL A 48 6.13 12.51 2.95
CA VAL A 48 5.48 12.27 1.66
C VAL A 48 6.39 11.39 0.78
N ALA A 49 5.77 10.56 -0.06
CA ALA A 49 6.51 9.78 -1.04
C ALA A 49 7.21 10.71 -2.03
N THR A 50 8.43 10.36 -2.45
CA THR A 50 9.05 11.02 -3.60
C THR A 50 8.29 10.63 -4.87
N GLU A 51 8.42 11.42 -5.94
CA GLU A 51 7.75 11.13 -7.21
C GLU A 51 8.06 9.73 -7.74
N ARG A 52 9.33 9.30 -7.62
CA ARG A 52 9.76 7.96 -8.04
C ARG A 52 9.12 6.84 -7.21
N GLU A 53 9.05 7.00 -5.89
CA GLU A 53 8.41 6.01 -5.01
C GLU A 53 6.91 5.93 -5.25
N ARG A 54 6.29 7.09 -5.49
CA ARG A 54 4.87 7.16 -5.84
C ARG A 54 4.59 6.44 -7.15
N GLN A 55 5.36 6.73 -8.20
CA GLN A 55 5.20 6.06 -9.49
C GLN A 55 5.38 4.55 -9.35
N LEU A 56 6.42 4.10 -8.63
CA LEU A 56 6.65 2.67 -8.42
C LEU A 56 5.48 1.99 -7.68
N ALA A 57 4.90 2.66 -6.67
CA ALA A 57 3.75 2.15 -5.95
C ALA A 57 2.47 2.14 -6.81
N LEU A 58 2.30 3.13 -7.71
CA LEU A 58 1.20 3.15 -8.67
C LEU A 58 1.32 2.00 -9.68
N ASP A 59 2.49 1.83 -10.28
CA ASP A 59 2.78 0.74 -11.23
C ASP A 59 2.53 -0.63 -10.57
N PHE A 60 2.93 -0.78 -9.31
CA PHE A 60 2.68 -1.99 -8.53
C PHE A 60 1.18 -2.28 -8.38
N LEU A 61 0.37 -1.28 -8.03
CA LEU A 61 -1.07 -1.46 -7.87
C LEU A 61 -1.78 -1.68 -9.21
N GLU A 62 -1.33 -1.05 -10.28
CA GLU A 62 -1.84 -1.31 -11.63
C GLU A 62 -1.56 -2.75 -12.06
N GLN A 63 -0.35 -3.26 -11.79
CA GLN A 63 -0.04 -4.66 -12.04
C GLN A 63 -0.92 -5.59 -11.18
N ALA A 64 -1.11 -5.27 -9.89
CA ALA A 64 -1.97 -6.07 -9.01
C ALA A 64 -3.42 -6.11 -9.50
N ASP A 65 -3.96 -5.00 -10.01
CA ASP A 65 -5.30 -4.97 -10.62
C ASP A 65 -5.39 -5.88 -11.85
N ALA A 66 -4.34 -5.89 -12.68
CA ALA A 66 -4.29 -6.72 -13.89
C ALA A 66 -4.23 -8.23 -13.56
N GLU A 67 -3.57 -8.60 -12.45
CA GLU A 67 -3.38 -9.99 -12.03
C GLU A 67 -4.54 -10.52 -11.17
N LEU A 68 -5.07 -9.70 -10.27
CA LEU A 68 -6.05 -10.10 -9.25
C LEU A 68 -7.47 -9.64 -9.58
N GLY A 69 -7.62 -8.64 -10.45
CA GLY A 69 -8.88 -7.98 -10.74
C GLY A 69 -9.10 -6.70 -9.92
N THR A 70 -10.24 -6.05 -10.15
CA THR A 70 -10.54 -4.72 -9.58
C THR A 70 -11.68 -4.71 -8.57
N ASP A 71 -12.13 -5.88 -8.10
CA ASP A 71 -13.12 -5.94 -7.02
C ASP A 71 -12.50 -5.54 -5.68
N GLU A 72 -13.34 -5.34 -4.66
CA GLU A 72 -12.87 -4.87 -3.35
C GLU A 72 -11.88 -5.84 -2.70
N ALA A 73 -12.08 -7.16 -2.85
CA ALA A 73 -11.18 -8.15 -2.25
C ALA A 73 -9.81 -8.14 -2.93
N ALA A 74 -9.78 -8.06 -4.25
CA ALA A 74 -8.56 -7.94 -5.03
C ALA A 74 -7.80 -6.63 -4.72
N ARG A 75 -8.52 -5.50 -4.60
CA ARG A 75 -7.93 -4.21 -4.19
C ARG A 75 -7.31 -4.27 -2.79
N ILE A 76 -7.99 -4.93 -1.83
CA ILE A 76 -7.44 -5.13 -0.48
C ILE A 76 -6.17 -5.99 -0.54
N GLU A 77 -6.16 -7.04 -1.35
CA GLU A 77 -4.98 -7.92 -1.50
C GLU A 77 -3.79 -7.17 -2.12
N GLY A 78 -3.99 -6.45 -3.22
CA GLY A 78 -2.94 -5.64 -3.84
C GLY A 78 -2.37 -4.58 -2.89
N LEU A 79 -3.24 -3.92 -2.11
CA LEU A 79 -2.80 -2.98 -1.07
C LEU A 79 -2.07 -3.68 0.08
N THR A 80 -2.48 -4.89 0.47
CA THR A 80 -1.81 -5.69 1.51
C THR A 80 -0.37 -5.97 1.12
N GLU A 81 -0.14 -6.38 -0.13
CA GLU A 81 1.19 -6.62 -0.66
C GLU A 81 2.05 -5.34 -0.72
N LEU A 82 1.45 -4.21 -1.11
CA LEU A 82 2.14 -2.92 -1.09
C LEU A 82 2.55 -2.51 0.34
N VAL A 83 1.67 -2.70 1.34
CA VAL A 83 1.98 -2.43 2.75
C VAL A 83 3.16 -3.27 3.21
N LEU A 84 3.16 -4.57 2.88
CA LEU A 84 4.26 -5.49 3.21
C LEU A 84 5.57 -5.05 2.57
N ALA A 85 5.56 -4.68 1.29
CA ALA A 85 6.75 -4.19 0.58
C ALA A 85 7.34 -2.95 1.26
N TRP A 86 6.50 -2.05 1.75
CA TRP A 86 6.94 -0.84 2.43
C TRP A 86 7.50 -1.09 3.82
N TRP A 87 6.82 -1.90 4.63
CA TRP A 87 7.35 -2.29 5.94
C TRP A 87 8.70 -3.02 5.82
N THR A 88 8.84 -3.86 4.79
CA THR A 88 10.12 -4.51 4.46
C THR A 88 11.24 -3.49 4.22
N ALA A 89 10.97 -2.44 3.44
CA ALA A 89 11.97 -1.41 3.16
C ALA A 89 12.36 -0.59 4.41
N ILE A 90 11.50 -0.52 5.44
CA ILE A 90 11.85 0.06 6.75
C ILE A 90 12.83 -0.84 7.48
N ASP A 91 12.56 -2.15 7.56
CA ASP A 91 13.41 -3.11 8.28
C ASP A 91 14.84 -3.13 7.73
N PHE A 92 15.02 -3.05 6.40
CA PHE A 92 16.36 -2.96 5.80
C PHE A 92 17.12 -1.69 6.21
N ARG A 93 16.43 -0.55 6.38
CA ARG A 93 17.07 0.72 6.74
C ARG A 93 17.66 0.74 8.15
N TYR A 94 17.20 -0.14 9.05
CA TYR A 94 17.66 -0.22 10.44
C TYR A 94 18.58 -1.43 10.71
N LEU A 95 18.88 -2.23 9.68
CA LEU A 95 19.81 -3.36 9.74
C LEU A 95 21.19 -3.05 9.10
N GLU A 96 21.35 -1.86 8.51
CA GLU A 96 22.63 -1.29 8.05
C GLU A 96 23.18 -0.29 9.07
#